data_AF-A0A265Q229-F1
#
_entry.id   AF-A0A265Q229-F1
#
_cell.length_a   1.000
_cell.length_b   1.000
_cell.length_c   1.000
_cell.angle_alpha   90.00
_cell.angle_beta   90.00
_cell.angle_gamma   90.00
#
_symmetry.space_group_name_H-M   'P 1'
#
loop_
_entity.id
_entity.type
_entity.pdbx_description
1 polymer ?
#
loop_
_entity_poly.entity_id
_entity_poly.type
_entity_poly.pdbx_seq_one_letter_code
_entity_poly.pdbx_strand_id
1 'polypeptide(L)'
;MITGSLQWLTDVTELKYSIGQKAYLSAILDLYDNSIIAYKIGHSNNNSLVFKTFDKAIKSNPNARPLLHSDRGYQYTSHGFKKRLEIYGMEQSMS
;
A
#
# COMPACT_ATOMS: atom_id res chain seq x y z
N MET A 1 9.07 -0.10 23.94
CA MET A 1 8.53 1.10 23.27
C MET A 1 8.02 0.65 21.92
N ILE A 2 6.71 0.62 21.71
CA ILE A 2 6.13 0.36 20.38
C ILE A 2 6.07 1.72 19.69
N THR A 3 7.10 2.05 18.91
CA THR A 3 7.16 3.26 18.09
C THR A 3 6.67 2.89 16.69
N GLY A 4 5.35 2.88 16.48
CA GLY A 4 4.73 2.66 15.17
C GLY A 4 3.23 2.90 15.27
N SER A 5 2.63 3.52 14.26
CA SER A 5 1.18 3.72 14.25
C SER A 5 0.43 2.40 14.23
N LEU A 6 -0.79 2.43 14.75
CA LEU A 6 -1.74 1.33 14.61
C LEU A 6 -2.39 1.31 13.21
N GLN A 7 -2.10 2.28 12.34
CA GLN A 7 -2.81 2.43 11.07
C GLN A 7 -1.90 2.95 9.95
N TRP A 8 -1.89 2.22 8.84
CA TRP A 8 -1.27 2.64 7.59
C TRP A 8 -2.33 3.01 6.57
N LEU A 9 -2.05 4.02 5.75
CA LEU A 9 -2.88 4.40 4.60
C LEU A 9 -2.19 3.94 3.31
N THR A 10 -2.96 3.47 2.33
CA THR A 10 -2.42 3.12 1.00
C THR A 10 -3.29 3.65 -0.12
N ASP A 11 -2.64 4.18 -1.16
CA ASP A 11 -3.29 4.68 -2.37
C ASP A 11 -2.44 4.43 -3.62
N VAL A 12 -3.07 4.50 -4.80
CA VAL A 12 -2.39 4.58 -6.09
C VAL A 12 -2.75 5.87 -6.83
N THR A 13 -1.76 6.75 -6.97
CA THR A 13 -1.92 8.02 -7.69
C THR A 13 -1.38 7.92 -9.13
N GLU A 14 -2.15 8.38 -10.11
CA GLU A 14 -1.69 8.54 -11.50
C GLU A 14 -0.87 9.84 -11.62
N LEU A 15 0.35 9.73 -12.15
CA LEU A 15 1.26 10.82 -12.44
C LEU A 15 1.41 11.00 -13.94
N LYS A 16 1.13 12.20 -14.46
CA LYS A 16 1.40 12.57 -15.85
C LYS A 16 2.76 13.26 -15.93
N TYR A 17 3.65 12.79 -16.79
CA TYR A 17 5.01 13.34 -16.90
C TYR A 17 5.40 13.79 -18.31
N SER A 18 4.66 13.39 -19.35
CA SER A 18 4.75 14.00 -20.68
C SER A 18 3.45 13.71 -21.47
N ILE A 19 3.34 14.26 -22.68
CA ILE A 19 2.18 14.05 -23.54
C ILE A 19 1.99 12.55 -23.78
N GLY A 20 0.80 12.03 -23.43
CA GLY A 20 0.45 10.62 -23.56
C GLY A 20 1.08 9.68 -22.53
N GLN A 21 2.04 10.15 -21.72
CA GLN A 21 2.78 9.30 -20.80
C GLN A 21 2.29 9.44 -19.36
N LYS A 22 2.09 8.28 -18.74
CA LYS A 22 1.63 8.13 -17.36
C LYS A 22 2.52 7.17 -16.58
N ALA A 23 2.63 7.45 -15.30
CA ALA A 23 3.16 6.54 -14.30
C ALA A 23 2.13 6.42 -13.17
N TYR A 24 2.26 5.37 -12.37
CA TYR A 24 1.41 5.13 -11.21
C TYR A 24 2.30 4.97 -9.99
N LEU A 25 2.08 5.80 -8.99
CA LEU A 25 2.75 5.75 -7.70
C LEU A 25 1.82 5.03 -6.72
N SER A 26 2.22 3.84 -6.29
CA SER A 26 1.61 3.18 -5.15
C SER A 26 2.45 3.49 -3.91
N ALA A 27 1.82 4.01 -2.86
CA ALA A 27 2.50 4.40 -1.63
C ALA A 27 1.72 3.93 -0.41
N ILE A 28 2.46 3.61 0.66
CA ILE A 28 1.96 3.31 1.99
C ILE A 28 2.53 4.36 2.94
N LEU A 29 1.65 5.04 3.65
CA LEU A 29 1.92 6.09 4.62
C LEU A 29 1.63 5.60 6.03
N ASP A 30 2.44 6.03 6.99
CA ASP A 30 2.11 5.91 8.40
C ASP A 30 1.18 7.07 8.81
N LEU A 31 0.02 6.76 9.40
CA LEU A 31 -0.97 7.79 9.73
C LEU A 31 -0.55 8.69 10.90
N TYR A 32 0.37 8.23 11.76
CA TYR A 32 0.79 8.99 12.94
C TYR A 32 1.68 10.19 12.56
N ASP A 33 2.68 9.98 11.70
CA ASP A 33 3.68 10.99 11.35
C ASP A 33 3.72 11.35 9.86
N ASN A 34 2.85 10.75 9.04
CA ASN A 34 2.82 10.90 7.58
C ASN A 34 4.11 10.46 6.88
N SER A 35 4.95 9.63 7.53
CA SER A 35 6.14 9.08 6.91
C SER A 35 5.77 8.06 5.81
N ILE A 36 6.58 8.01 4.76
CA ILE A 36 6.42 7.01 3.70
C ILE A 36 7.05 5.70 4.15
N ILE A 37 6.21 4.71 4.45
CA ILE A 37 6.64 3.36 4.82
C ILE A 37 7.21 2.62 3.60
N ALA A 38 6.51 2.70 2.48
CA ALA A 38 6.98 2.14 1.22
C ALA A 38 6.32 2.83 0.04
N TYR A 39 7.00 2.83 -1.09
CA TYR A 39 6.42 3.21 -2.36
C TYR A 39 7.05 2.43 -3.52
N LYS A 40 6.31 2.38 -4.63
CA LYS A 40 6.76 1.87 -5.92
C LYS A 40 6.10 2.65 -7.06
N ILE A 41 6.87 2.88 -8.11
CA ILE A 41 6.39 3.46 -9.36
C ILE A 41 6.26 2.34 -10.41
N GLY A 42 5.18 2.37 -11.19
CA GLY A 42 4.96 1.48 -12.32
C GLY A 42 4.28 2.21 -13.50
N HIS A 43 4.14 1.50 -14.61
CA HIS A 43 3.51 2.03 -15.83
C HIS A 43 2.04 1.62 -15.99
N SER A 44 1.47 0.90 -15.02
CA SER A 44 0.07 0.49 -15.05
C SER A 44 -0.51 0.42 -13.65
N ASN A 45 -1.77 0.85 -13.51
CA ASN A 45 -2.52 0.73 -12.26
C ASN A 45 -3.00 -0.72 -12.07
N ASN A 46 -2.19 -1.58 -11.46
CA ASN A 46 -2.49 -3.02 -11.34
C ASN A 46 -2.11 -3.65 -10.00
N ASN A 47 -2.59 -4.87 -9.78
CA ASN A 47 -2.33 -5.65 -8.56
C ASN A 47 -0.83 -5.85 -8.31
N SER A 48 -0.04 -6.06 -9.37
CA SER A 48 1.41 -6.27 -9.23
C SER A 48 2.10 -5.07 -8.59
N LEU A 49 1.69 -3.85 -8.95
CA LEU A 49 2.21 -2.62 -8.37
C LEU A 49 1.92 -2.57 -6.87
N VAL A 50 0.64 -2.70 -6.48
CA VAL A 50 0.19 -2.66 -5.08
C VAL A 50 0.83 -3.77 -4.25
N PHE A 51 0.88 -5.00 -4.76
CA PHE A 51 1.46 -6.14 -4.05
C PHE A 51 2.95 -5.92 -3.77
N LYS A 52 3.70 -5.41 -4.75
CA LYS A 52 5.12 -5.12 -4.59
C LYS A 52 5.37 -3.96 -3.61
N THR A 53 4.47 -2.98 -3.54
CA THR A 53 4.56 -1.91 -2.53
C THR A 53 4.31 -2.47 -1.13
N PHE A 54 3.26 -3.28 -0.96
CA PHE A 54 2.94 -3.94 0.31
C PHE A 54 4.07 -4.85 0.78
N ASP A 55 4.58 -5.73 -0.08
CA ASP A 55 5.70 -6.63 0.26
C ASP A 55 6.96 -5.86 0.68
N LYS A 56 7.20 -4.70 0.06
CA LYS A 56 8.31 -3.80 0.45
C LYS A 56 8.08 -3.21 1.84
N ALA A 57 6.86 -2.78 2.17
CA ALA A 57 6.53 -2.27 3.51
C ALA A 57 6.75 -3.34 4.58
N ILE A 58 6.28 -4.56 4.36
CA ILE A 58 6.43 -5.67 5.30
C ILE A 58 7.89 -6.07 5.47
N LYS A 59 8.66 -6.15 4.37
CA LYS A 59 10.09 -6.48 4.43
C LYS A 59 10.88 -5.48 5.29
N SER A 60 10.57 -4.19 5.19
CA SER A 60 11.21 -3.16 6.00
C SER A 60 10.71 -3.12 7.45
N ASN A 61 9.51 -3.65 7.71
CA ASN A 61 8.84 -3.59 9.01
C ASN A 61 8.28 -4.97 9.41
N PRO A 62 9.14 -5.99 9.62
CA PRO A 62 8.70 -7.39 9.73
C PRO A 62 7.77 -7.67 10.91
N ASN A 63 7.82 -6.83 11.95
CA ASN A 63 6.99 -6.94 13.16
C ASN A 63 5.75 -6.03 13.14
N ALA A 64 5.59 -5.17 12.13
CA ALA A 64 4.46 -4.24 12.07
C ALA A 64 3.18 -4.98 11.67
N ARG A 65 2.10 -4.75 12.42
CA ARG A 65 0.76 -5.30 12.16
C ARG A 65 -0.34 -4.22 12.24
N PRO A 66 -0.21 -3.10 11.52
CA PRO A 66 -1.22 -2.04 11.58
C PRO A 66 -2.50 -2.44 10.83
N LEU A 67 -3.59 -1.74 11.14
CA LEU A 67 -4.75 -1.67 10.27
C LEU A 67 -4.36 -0.99 8.96
N LEU A 68 -4.55 -1.64 7.82
CA LEU A 68 -4.31 -1.03 6.52
C LEU A 68 -5.60 -0.42 5.96
N HIS A 69 -5.63 0.88 5.78
CA HIS A 69 -6.76 1.60 5.17
C HIS A 69 -6.48 1.88 3.69
N SER A 70 -7.39 1.49 2.82
CA SER A 70 -7.34 1.75 1.36
C SER A 70 -8.67 2.29 0.85
N ASP A 71 -8.73 2.67 -0.42
CA ASP A 71 -10.02 2.79 -1.12
C ASP A 71 -10.61 1.40 -1.44
N ARG A 72 -11.78 1.37 -2.09
CA ARG A 72 -12.41 0.16 -2.63
C ARG A 72 -11.92 -0.23 -4.04
N GLY A 73 -10.74 0.22 -4.45
CA GLY A 73 -10.14 -0.13 -5.74
C GLY A 73 -10.02 -1.64 -5.95
N TYR A 74 -10.08 -2.08 -7.21
CA TYR A 74 -10.07 -3.52 -7.54
C TYR A 74 -8.80 -4.23 -7.06
N GLN A 75 -7.69 -3.49 -6.94
CA GLN A 75 -6.42 -3.98 -6.44
C GLN A 75 -6.53 -4.39 -4.98
N TYR A 76 -7.16 -3.54 -4.17
CA TYR A 76 -7.31 -3.71 -2.74
C TYR A 76 -8.47 -4.62 -2.34
N THR A 77 -9.47 -4.79 -3.21
CA THR A 77 -10.56 -5.75 -3.03
C THR A 77 -10.23 -7.15 -3.56
N SER A 78 -9.13 -7.30 -4.31
CA SER A 78 -8.74 -8.58 -4.92
C SER A 78 -8.46 -9.68 -3.90
N HIS A 79 -8.79 -10.92 -4.25
CA HIS A 79 -8.48 -12.09 -3.41
C HIS A 79 -6.98 -12.21 -3.11
N GLY A 80 -6.12 -11.85 -4.08
CA GLY A 80 -4.68 -11.87 -3.91
C GLY A 80 -4.19 -10.86 -2.86
N PHE A 81 -4.82 -9.69 -2.75
CA PHE A 81 -4.48 -8.71 -1.71
C PHE A 81 -4.92 -9.17 -0.33
N LYS A 82 -6.19 -9.64 -0.22
CA LYS A 82 -6.74 -10.18 1.03
C LYS A 82 -5.89 -11.32 1.59
N LYS A 83 -5.48 -12.26 0.74
CA LYS A 83 -4.60 -13.37 1.13
C LYS A 83 -3.25 -12.88 1.69
N ARG A 84 -2.68 -11.80 1.15
CA ARG A 84 -1.44 -11.23 1.69
C ARG A 84 -1.65 -10.65 3.08
N LEU A 85 -2.73 -9.91 3.29
CA LEU A 85 -3.08 -9.37 4.61
C LEU A 85 -3.27 -10.50 5.63
N GLU A 86 -3.98 -11.57 5.27
CA GLU A 86 -4.17 -12.76 6.11
C GLU A 86 -2.84 -13.43 6.47
N ILE A 87 -1.93 -13.64 5.50
CA ILE A 87 -0.60 -14.24 5.73
C ILE A 87 0.20 -13.45 6.77
N TYR A 88 0.08 -12.12 6.75
CA TYR A 88 0.78 -11.26 7.71
C TYR A 88 -0.06 -10.90 8.92
N GLY A 89 -1.27 -11.44 9.10
CA GLY A 89 -2.13 -11.14 10.25
C GLY A 89 -2.48 -9.66 10.37
N MET A 90 -2.74 -9.00 9.23
CA MET A 90 -3.14 -7.60 9.17
C MET A 90 -4.63 -7.50 8.80
N GLU A 91 -5.30 -6.51 9.39
CA GLU A 91 -6.67 -6.18 9.04
C GLU A 91 -6.71 -5.07 8.00
N GLN A 92 -7.79 -5.00 7.22
CA GLN A 92 -8.03 -3.95 6.25
C GLN A 92 -9.34 -3.23 6.56
N SER A 93 -9.31 -1.91 6.42
CA SER A 93 -10.50 -1.07 6.31
C SER A 93 -10.51 -0.39 4.94
N MET A 94 -11.71 -0.07 4.44
CA MET A 94 -11.85 0.55 3.11
C MET A 94 -12.87 1.70 3.13
N SER A 95 -12.56 2.77 2.39
CA SER A 95 -13.50 3.86 2.09
C SER A 95 -13.96 3.85 0.64
#